data_AF-A0A2A5DK04-F1
#
_entry.id   AF-A0A2A5DK04-F1
#
_cell.length_a   1.000
_cell.length_b   1.000
_cell.length_c   1.000
_cell.angle_alpha   90.00
_cell.angle_beta   90.00
_cell.angle_gamma   90.00
#
_symmetry.space_group_name_H-M   'P 1'
#
loop_
_entity.id
_entity.type
_entity.pdbx_description
1 polymer ?
#
loop_
_entity_poly.entity_id
_entity_poly.type
_entity_poly.pdbx_seq_one_letter_code
_entity_poly.pdbx_strand_id
1 'polypeptide(L)'
;MDIHLNQSIPTWKDAEDWRKDSVIDGVKNIVDGIVRTPGDSHAAWMETKKEEGWEYGEVKDADNKIHPCMVEFDDLPAEQKSKDFIFLAIVKSAFDMDQDAV
;
A
#
# COMPACT_ATOMS: atom_id res chain seq x y z
N MET A 1 -14.95 -4.95 17.23
CA MET A 1 -13.75 -4.84 16.37
C MET A 1 -13.90 -3.52 15.64
N ASP A 2 -13.33 -2.46 16.20
CA ASP A 2 -13.49 -1.11 15.67
C ASP A 2 -12.74 -1.01 14.35
N ILE A 3 -13.52 -0.90 13.28
CA ILE A 3 -13.03 -0.76 11.92
C ILE A 3 -12.56 0.69 11.80
N HIS A 4 -11.26 0.95 11.94
CA HIS A 4 -10.66 2.29 11.78
C HIS A 4 -10.69 2.80 10.32
N LEU A 5 -11.76 2.55 9.55
CA LEU A 5 -12.02 3.19 8.27
C LEU A 5 -12.49 4.65 8.43
N ASN A 6 -12.78 5.09 9.67
CA ASN A 6 -13.27 6.43 9.98
C ASN A 6 -12.16 7.40 10.45
N GLN A 7 -11.04 7.44 9.74
CA GLN A 7 -10.25 8.67 9.74
C GLN A 7 -10.70 9.49 8.53
N SER A 8 -10.89 10.80 8.71
CA SER A 8 -11.19 11.74 7.64
C SER A 8 -10.03 11.71 6.62
N ILE A 9 -10.05 10.77 5.69
CA ILE A 9 -9.10 10.73 4.57
C ILE A 9 -9.51 11.89 3.66
N PRO A 10 -8.62 12.87 3.39
CA PRO A 10 -8.95 13.96 2.50
C PRO A 10 -9.27 13.44 1.11
N THR A 11 -10.04 14.21 0.34
CA THR A 11 -10.26 13.91 -1.08
C THR A 11 -8.93 13.90 -1.82
N TRP A 12 -8.87 13.28 -3.00
CA TRP A 12 -7.66 13.32 -3.83
C TRP A 12 -7.15 14.75 -4.05
N LYS A 13 -8.06 15.72 -4.24
CA LYS A 13 -7.70 17.12 -4.46
C LYS A 13 -6.94 17.70 -3.26
N ASP A 14 -7.40 17.40 -2.06
CA ASP A 14 -6.92 18.00 -0.81
C ASP A 14 -5.86 17.13 -0.10
N ALA A 15 -5.49 15.99 -0.66
CA ALA A 15 -4.44 15.14 -0.13
C ALA A 15 -3.08 15.83 -0.22
N GLU A 16 -2.26 15.63 0.82
CA GLU A 16 -0.87 16.06 0.87
C GLU A 16 -0.06 15.43 -0.29
N ASP A 17 0.94 16.15 -0.80
CA ASP A 17 1.68 15.75 -2.00
C ASP A 17 2.37 14.40 -1.81
N TRP A 18 3.01 14.16 -0.66
CA TRP A 18 3.65 12.86 -0.38
C TRP A 18 2.68 11.68 -0.46
N ARG A 19 1.40 11.89 -0.13
CA ARG A 19 0.37 10.85 -0.21
C ARG A 19 -0.01 10.58 -1.67
N LYS A 20 -0.09 11.64 -2.49
CA LYS A 20 -0.32 11.52 -3.92
C LYS A 20 0.86 10.81 -4.59
N ASP A 21 2.08 11.24 -4.26
CA ASP A 21 3.33 10.69 -4.80
C ASP A 21 3.44 9.20 -4.50
N SER A 22 3.18 8.78 -3.25
CA SER A 22 3.18 7.36 -2.88
C SER A 22 2.20 6.52 -3.71
N VAL A 23 0.99 7.02 -3.98
CA VAL A 23 0.01 6.30 -4.82
C VAL A 23 0.45 6.30 -6.28
N ILE A 24 0.93 7.44 -6.79
CA ILE A 24 1.40 7.58 -8.18
C ILE A 24 2.57 6.62 -8.45
N ASP A 25 3.53 6.53 -7.53
CA ASP A 25 4.68 5.65 -7.67
C ASP A 25 4.27 4.18 -7.58
N GLY A 26 3.30 3.84 -6.73
CA GLY A 26 2.69 2.51 -6.73
C GLY A 26 2.08 2.13 -8.09
N VAL A 27 1.35 3.05 -8.74
CA VAL A 27 0.80 2.84 -10.08
C VAL A 27 1.92 2.66 -11.12
N LYS A 28 2.93 3.53 -11.12
CA LYS A 28 4.06 3.43 -12.05
C LYS A 28 4.79 2.11 -11.90
N ASN A 29 5.10 1.69 -10.67
CA ASN A 29 5.82 0.44 -10.43
C ASN A 29 5.05 -0.79 -10.94
N ILE A 30 3.72 -0.77 -10.88
CA ILE A 30 2.90 -1.83 -11.49
C ILE A 30 2.99 -1.76 -13.02
N VAL A 31 2.77 -0.59 -13.61
CA VAL A 31 2.79 -0.39 -15.07
C VAL A 31 4.15 -0.73 -15.68
N ASP A 32 5.24 -0.39 -14.99
CA ASP A 32 6.62 -0.66 -15.40
C ASP A 32 7.05 -2.12 -15.15
N GLY A 33 6.16 -2.95 -14.58
CA GLY A 33 6.40 -4.37 -14.32
C GLY A 33 7.36 -4.67 -13.16
N ILE A 34 7.67 -3.66 -12.33
CA ILE A 34 8.48 -3.80 -11.12
C ILE A 34 7.67 -4.54 -10.05
N VAL A 35 6.40 -4.17 -9.88
CA VAL A 35 5.44 -4.83 -8.97
C VAL A 35 4.52 -5.73 -9.79
N ARG A 36 4.54 -7.04 -9.53
CA ARG A 36 3.76 -8.02 -10.29
C ARG A 36 2.74 -8.77 -9.44
N THR A 37 3.01 -8.89 -8.15
CA THR A 37 2.18 -9.58 -7.17
C THR A 37 1.70 -8.65 -6.05
N PRO A 38 0.64 -9.01 -5.31
CA PRO A 38 0.24 -8.28 -4.10
C PRO A 38 1.35 -8.22 -3.04
N GLY A 39 2.17 -9.27 -2.94
CA GLY A 39 3.34 -9.30 -2.07
C GLY A 39 4.39 -8.27 -2.47
N ASP A 40 4.66 -8.12 -3.77
CA ASP A 40 5.59 -7.09 -4.29
C ASP A 40 5.07 -5.67 -3.97
N SER A 41 3.76 -5.46 -4.11
CA SER A 41 3.10 -4.18 -3.78
C SER A 41 3.32 -3.81 -2.32
N HIS A 42 3.07 -4.76 -1.41
CA HIS A 42 3.29 -4.55 0.01
C HIS A 42 4.76 -4.38 0.36
N ALA A 43 5.65 -5.17 -0.25
CA ALA A 43 7.09 -5.08 -0.02
C ALA A 43 7.62 -3.70 -0.43
N ALA A 44 7.20 -3.17 -1.59
CA ALA A 44 7.58 -1.84 -2.05
C ALA A 44 7.07 -0.73 -1.10
N TRP A 45 5.81 -0.81 -0.65
CA TRP A 45 5.27 0.11 0.35
C TRP A 45 6.07 0.04 1.67
N MET A 46 6.37 -1.17 2.14
CA MET A 46 7.10 -1.39 3.38
C MET A 46 8.55 -0.87 3.29
N GLU A 47 9.21 -1.04 2.14
CA GLU A 47 10.56 -0.51 1.89
C GLU A 47 10.58 1.03 1.99
N THR A 48 9.70 1.72 1.28
CA THR A 48 9.57 3.19 1.39
C THR A 48 9.29 3.62 2.82
N LYS A 49 8.45 2.89 3.56
CA LYS A 49 8.17 3.19 4.96
C LYS A 49 9.39 2.96 5.86
N LYS A 50 10.19 1.92 5.62
CA LYS A 50 11.46 1.72 6.34
C LYS A 50 12.44 2.87 6.07
N GLU A 51 12.55 3.34 4.83
CA GLU A 51 13.40 4.48 4.47
C GLU A 51 12.95 5.79 5.14
N GLU A 52 11.64 6.00 5.26
CA GLU A 52 11.05 7.09 6.02
C GLU A 52 11.23 6.93 7.55
N GLY A 53 11.74 5.80 8.03
CA GLY A 53 11.98 5.52 9.44
C GLY A 53 10.76 4.98 10.19
N TRP A 54 9.85 4.28 9.52
CA TRP A 54 8.75 3.58 10.17
C TRP A 54 9.18 2.23 10.74
N GLU A 55 8.58 1.88 11.86
CA GLU A 55 8.86 0.64 12.59
C GLU A 55 7.57 -0.12 12.92
N TYR A 56 7.73 -1.40 13.26
CA TYR A 56 6.62 -2.24 13.71
C TYR A 56 6.15 -1.85 15.11
N GLY A 57 4.82 -1.88 15.29
CA GLY A 57 4.20 -1.92 16.60
C GLY A 57 2.70 -2.20 16.49
N GLU A 58 2.11 -2.73 17.54
CA GLU A 58 0.75 -3.28 17.53
C GLU A 58 -0.33 -2.23 17.21
N VAL A 59 -0.08 -0.96 17.54
CA VAL A 59 -1.01 0.15 17.34
C VAL A 59 -0.33 1.20 16.46
N LYS A 60 -1.06 1.69 15.46
CA LYS A 60 -0.57 2.74 14.58
C LYS A 60 -0.38 4.04 15.36
N ASP A 61 0.82 4.62 15.25
CA ASP A 61 1.18 5.93 15.78
C ASP A 61 1.96 6.68 14.70
N ALA A 62 1.32 7.66 14.06
CA ALA A 62 1.94 8.38 12.95
C ALA A 62 3.03 9.35 13.41
N ASP A 63 2.93 9.89 14.62
CA ASP A 63 3.90 10.86 15.15
C ASP A 63 5.23 10.15 15.48
N ASN A 64 5.15 8.92 15.98
CA ASN A 64 6.30 8.07 16.27
C ASN A 64 6.65 7.09 15.13
N LYS A 65 5.97 7.18 13.97
CA LYS A 65 6.17 6.31 12.80
C LYS A 65 6.04 4.81 13.11
N ILE A 66 5.07 4.42 13.91
CA ILE A 66 4.77 3.03 14.23
C ILE A 66 3.58 2.56 13.40
N HIS A 67 3.68 1.38 12.79
CA HIS A 67 2.57 0.80 12.04
C HIS A 67 2.50 -0.74 12.18
N PRO A 68 1.31 -1.32 12.45
CA PRO A 68 1.15 -2.77 12.66
C PRO A 68 1.38 -3.61 11.40
N CYS A 69 1.35 -2.97 10.23
CA CYS A 69 1.61 -3.63 8.95
C CYS A 69 3.09 -3.63 8.53
N MET A 70 4.02 -3.18 9.37
CA MET A 70 5.47 -3.33 9.14
C MET A 70 5.92 -4.78 9.41
N VAL A 71 5.25 -5.73 8.77
CA VAL A 71 5.51 -7.17 8.81
C VAL A 71 5.51 -7.72 7.38
N GLU A 72 6.01 -8.93 7.19
CA GLU A 72 5.98 -9.59 5.89
C GLU A 72 4.55 -9.82 5.40
N PHE A 73 4.37 -9.91 4.07
CA PHE A 73 3.04 -10.01 3.46
C PHE A 73 2.22 -11.16 4.04
N ASP A 74 2.84 -12.32 4.28
CA ASP A 74 2.16 -13.51 4.81
C ASP A 74 1.60 -13.34 6.22
N ASP A 75 2.20 -12.44 7.02
CA ASP A 75 1.79 -12.15 8.40
C ASP A 75 0.72 -11.04 8.48
N LEU A 76 0.36 -10.43 7.35
CA LEU A 76 -0.67 -9.40 7.32
C LEU A 76 -2.07 -9.98 7.64
N PRO A 77 -2.91 -9.21 8.35
CA PRO A 77 -4.35 -9.47 8.42
C PRO A 77 -4.96 -9.54 7.01
N ALA A 78 -5.97 -10.40 6.83
CA ALA A 78 -6.63 -10.62 5.55
C ALA A 78 -7.17 -9.33 4.91
N GLU A 79 -7.65 -8.40 5.73
CA GLU A 79 -8.17 -7.10 5.31
C GLU A 79 -7.07 -6.17 4.78
N GLN A 80 -5.83 -6.31 5.28
CA GLN A 80 -4.69 -5.55 4.78
C GLN A 80 -4.21 -6.14 3.45
N LYS A 81 -4.05 -7.48 3.36
CA LYS A 81 -3.75 -8.17 2.10
C LYS A 81 -4.72 -7.79 0.98
N SER A 82 -6.01 -7.69 1.31
CA SER A 82 -7.08 -7.34 0.36
C SER A 82 -6.82 -5.99 -0.33
N LYS A 83 -6.14 -5.04 0.32
CA LYS A 83 -5.82 -3.74 -0.28
C LYS A 83 -4.84 -3.89 -1.44
N ASP A 84 -3.78 -4.67 -1.27
CA ASP A 84 -2.80 -4.93 -2.34
C ASP A 84 -3.43 -5.68 -3.51
N PHE A 85 -4.28 -6.69 -3.23
CA PHE A 85 -5.04 -7.38 -4.28
C PHE A 85 -5.92 -6.43 -5.09
N ILE A 86 -6.71 -5.60 -4.41
CA ILE A 86 -7.63 -4.66 -5.06
C ILE A 86 -6.85 -3.60 -5.85
N PHE A 87 -5.80 -3.04 -5.25
CA PHE A 87 -4.99 -2.00 -5.89
C PHE A 87 -4.34 -2.53 -7.18
N LEU A 88 -3.67 -3.68 -7.11
CA LEU A 88 -3.06 -4.33 -8.25
C LEU A 88 -4.09 -4.65 -9.35
N ALA A 89 -5.24 -5.23 -8.97
CA ALA A 89 -6.28 -5.59 -9.92
C ALA A 89 -6.87 -4.37 -10.65
N ILE A 90 -7.08 -3.26 -9.93
CA ILE A 90 -7.58 -2.02 -10.52
C ILE A 90 -6.58 -1.44 -11.50
N VAL A 91 -5.30 -1.35 -11.14
CA VAL A 91 -4.27 -0.81 -12.03
C VAL A 91 -4.13 -1.69 -13.27
N LYS A 92 -4.01 -3.01 -13.11
CA LYS A 92 -3.95 -3.95 -14.25
C LYS A 92 -5.15 -3.79 -15.17
N SER A 93 -6.36 -3.69 -14.62
CA SER A 93 -7.59 -3.50 -15.40
C SER A 93 -7.63 -2.16 -16.12
N ALA A 94 -7.16 -1.09 -15.48
CA ALA A 94 -7.16 0.26 -16.06
C ALA A 94 -6.18 0.41 -17.23
N PHE A 95 -5.12 -0.39 -17.24
CA PHE A 95 -4.06 -0.37 -18.26
C PHE A 95 -4.09 -1.58 -19.21
N ASP A 96 -5.16 -2.38 -19.20
CA ASP A 96 -5.33 -3.58 -20.04
C ASP A 96 -4.13 -4.55 -19.95
N MET A 97 -3.61 -4.73 -18.74
CA MET A 97 -2.49 -5.60 -18.47
C MET A 97 -2.98 -7.04 -18.28
N ASP A 98 -2.32 -8.00 -18.93
CA ASP A 98 -2.64 -9.42 -18.78
C ASP A 98 -2.59 -9.85 -17.31
N GLN A 99 -3.65 -10.55 -16.87
CA GLN A 99 -3.79 -11.06 -15.51
C GLN A 99 -2.88 -12.27 -15.24
N ASP A 100 -2.31 -12.86 -16.28
CA ASP A 100 -1.64 -14.17 -16.26
C ASP A 100 -0.09 -14.09 -16.27
N ALA A 101 0.50 -12.90 -16.14
CA ALA A 101 1.95 -12.76 -16.00
C ALA A 101 2.40 -13.06 -14.56
N VAL A 102 2.51 -14.35 -14.22
CA VAL A 102 3.26 -14.89 -13.07
C VAL A 102 4.40 -15.76 -13.60
#